data_AF-A0A951I177-F1
#
_entry.id   AF-A0A951I177-F1
#
_cell.length_a   1.000
_cell.length_b   1.000
_cell.length_c   1.000
_cell.angle_alpha   90.00
_cell.angle_beta   90.00
_cell.angle_gamma   90.00
#
_symmetry.space_group_name_H-M   'P 1'
#
loop_
_entity.id
_entity.type
_entity.pdbx_description
1 polymer ?
#
loop_
_entity_poly.entity_id
_entity_poly.type
_entity_poly.pdbx_seq_one_letter_code
_entity_poly.pdbx_strand_id
1 'polypeptide(L)'
;MLVECVARPELKTPVMSLIARVAGEHARGEFSIPLLFLFEAFGLPLSEGARRKLESRGAVSFTPRDGASGRFINRSGEQEIETGEGLILVIPQTLAGDYITTQSSLTLKFGEGTALRGCKRVFVRICQDVIKIDVDEHKLYIDLPGEKYDLCFVF
;
A
#
# COMPACT_ATOMS: atom_id res chain seq x y z
N MET A 1 5.63 -23.03 -0.08
CA MET A 1 6.27 -22.77 -1.40
C MET A 1 6.63 -21.30 -1.35
N LEU A 2 7.92 -20.98 -1.21
CA LEU A 2 8.39 -19.61 -0.97
C LEU A 2 7.98 -18.72 -2.15
N VAL A 3 7.35 -17.60 -1.86
CA VAL A 3 7.09 -16.54 -2.85
C VAL A 3 8.45 -16.08 -3.37
N GLU A 4 8.75 -16.38 -4.63
CA GLU A 4 9.99 -15.92 -5.27
C GLU A 4 9.91 -14.40 -5.42
N CYS A 5 10.85 -13.69 -4.77
CA CYS A 5 10.91 -12.25 -4.88
C CYS A 5 11.38 -11.83 -6.27
N VAL A 6 10.67 -10.89 -6.88
CA VAL A 6 11.01 -10.35 -8.20
C VAL A 6 11.90 -9.11 -8.02
N ALA A 7 13.00 -9.05 -8.76
CA ALA A 7 13.89 -7.89 -8.75
C ALA A 7 13.20 -6.68 -9.39
N ARG A 8 13.07 -5.58 -8.63
CA ARG A 8 12.43 -4.32 -9.03
C ARG A 8 13.23 -3.11 -8.50
N PRO A 9 14.50 -2.93 -8.93
CA PRO A 9 15.40 -1.90 -8.39
C PRO A 9 14.83 -0.48 -8.48
N GLU A 10 13.95 -0.21 -9.43
CA GLU A 10 13.27 1.08 -9.59
C GLU A 10 12.36 1.45 -8.42
N LEU A 11 11.96 0.49 -7.58
CA LEU A 11 11.12 0.73 -6.41
C LEU A 11 11.88 1.24 -5.20
N LYS A 12 13.20 1.11 -5.17
CA LYS A 12 14.03 1.52 -4.03
C LYS A 12 13.81 2.98 -3.64
N THR A 13 13.91 3.88 -4.61
CA THR A 13 13.77 5.33 -4.37
C THR A 13 12.39 5.71 -3.85
N PRO A 14 11.26 5.34 -4.49
CA PRO A 14 9.94 5.70 -3.98
C PRO A 14 9.62 5.04 -2.62
N VAL A 15 10.06 3.80 -2.40
CA VAL A 15 9.94 3.11 -1.11
C VAL A 15 10.67 3.86 0.00
N MET A 16 11.95 4.17 -0.19
CA MET A 16 12.75 4.86 0.82
C MET A 16 12.23 6.28 1.07
N SER A 17 11.72 6.93 0.04
CA SER A 17 11.07 8.24 0.16
C SER A 17 9.79 8.16 1.00
N LEU A 18 9.01 7.08 0.86
CA LEU A 18 7.84 6.83 1.69
C LEU A 18 8.21 6.57 3.15
N ILE A 19 9.18 5.69 3.41
CA ILE A 19 9.66 5.37 4.77
C ILE A 19 10.13 6.66 5.45
N ALA A 20 11.02 7.43 4.81
CA ALA A 20 11.57 8.66 5.37
C ALA A 20 10.48 9.69 5.66
N ARG A 21 9.47 9.82 4.78
CA ARG A 21 8.34 10.73 4.99
C ARG A 21 7.49 10.30 6.18
N VAL A 22 7.10 9.03 6.26
CA VAL A 22 6.28 8.53 7.37
C VAL A 22 7.03 8.66 8.70
N ALA A 23 8.30 8.24 8.76
CA ALA A 23 9.11 8.32 9.97
C ALA A 23 9.35 9.77 10.41
N GLY A 24 9.61 10.67 9.46
CA GLY A 24 9.84 12.10 9.74
C GLY A 24 8.59 12.84 10.23
N GLU A 25 7.42 12.53 9.66
CA GLU A 25 6.16 13.15 10.06
C GLU A 25 5.57 12.54 11.33
N HIS A 26 5.80 11.24 11.59
CA HIS A 26 5.34 10.57 12.82
C HIS A 26 5.81 11.30 14.08
N ALA A 27 7.06 11.77 14.09
CA ALA A 27 7.63 12.53 15.20
C ALA A 27 6.96 13.91 15.43
N ARG A 28 6.16 14.39 14.47
CA ARG A 28 5.51 15.72 14.47
C ARG A 28 4.04 15.70 14.84
N GLY A 29 3.45 14.51 15.03
CA GLY A 29 2.03 14.34 15.36
C GLY A 29 1.21 13.88 14.17
N GLU A 30 -0.03 14.32 14.05
CA GLU A 30 -0.90 13.91 12.94
C GLU A 30 -0.41 14.48 11.60
N PHE A 31 -0.44 13.66 10.56
CA PHE A 31 0.01 14.04 9.22
C PHE A 31 -0.83 13.39 8.12
N SER A 32 -0.57 13.77 6.88
CA SER A 32 -1.25 13.21 5.72
C SER A 32 -0.30 12.98 4.54
N ILE A 33 -0.49 11.86 3.85
CA ILE A 33 0.28 11.47 2.67
C ILE A 33 -0.68 11.27 1.49
N PRO A 34 -0.43 11.88 0.32
CA PRO A 34 -1.24 11.64 -0.87
C PRO A 34 -1.36 10.14 -1.17
N LEU A 35 -2.58 9.66 -1.44
CA LEU A 35 -2.80 8.24 -1.71
C LEU A 35 -2.03 7.76 -2.95
N LEU A 36 -1.90 8.62 -3.96
CA LEU A 36 -1.05 8.37 -5.13
C LEU A 36 0.38 8.00 -4.74
N PHE A 37 0.98 8.75 -3.80
CA PHE A 37 2.36 8.53 -3.38
C PHE A 37 2.56 7.16 -2.72
N LEU A 38 1.57 6.67 -1.96
CA LEU A 38 1.59 5.30 -1.42
C LEU A 38 1.57 4.26 -2.54
N PHE A 39 0.69 4.42 -3.54
CA PHE A 39 0.56 3.46 -4.64
C PHE A 39 1.79 3.44 -5.55
N GLU A 40 2.45 4.58 -5.76
CA GLU A 40 3.72 4.66 -6.48
C GLU A 40 4.83 3.92 -5.73
N ALA A 41 4.88 4.03 -4.40
CA ALA A 41 5.83 3.28 -3.57
C ALA A 41 5.55 1.77 -3.55
N PHE A 42 4.30 1.34 -3.73
CA PHE A 42 3.96 -0.09 -3.84
C PHE A 42 4.31 -0.70 -5.21
N GLY A 43 4.84 0.11 -6.13
CA GLY A 43 5.39 -0.37 -7.40
C GLY A 43 4.36 -0.84 -8.41
N LEU A 44 3.12 -0.39 -8.24
CA LEU A 44 2.02 -0.69 -9.13
C LEU A 44 2.09 0.22 -10.35
N PRO A 45 2.16 -0.32 -11.58
CA PRO A 45 2.06 0.50 -12.78
C PRO A 45 0.64 1.10 -12.86
N LEU A 46 0.56 2.44 -12.78
CA LEU A 46 -0.69 3.19 -12.81
C LEU A 46 -0.87 3.86 -14.17
N SER A 47 -2.04 3.67 -14.79
CA SER A 47 -2.46 4.47 -15.93
C SER A 47 -2.71 5.93 -15.51
N GLU A 48 -2.74 6.86 -16.46
CA GLU A 48 -3.07 8.26 -16.17
C GLU A 48 -4.49 8.40 -15.56
N GLY A 49 -5.43 7.56 -15.99
CA GLY A 49 -6.77 7.50 -15.39
C GLY A 49 -6.74 7.04 -13.93
N ALA A 50 -5.92 6.02 -13.62
CA ALA A 50 -5.70 5.53 -12.26
C ALA A 50 -5.06 6.61 -11.37
N ARG A 51 -4.04 7.33 -11.88
CA ARG A 51 -3.38 8.45 -11.19
C ARG A 51 -4.40 9.53 -10.80
N ARG A 52 -5.21 9.99 -11.76
CA ARG A 52 -6.26 10.99 -11.52
C ARG A 52 -7.30 10.53 -10.50
N LYS A 53 -7.71 9.25 -10.52
CA LYS A 53 -8.61 8.69 -9.51
C LYS A 53 -7.98 8.77 -8.11
N LEU A 54 -6.73 8.35 -7.96
CA LEU A 54 -6.01 8.39 -6.68
C LEU A 54 -5.82 9.82 -6.18
N GLU A 55 -5.50 10.77 -7.06
CA GLU A 55 -5.39 12.20 -6.74
C GLU A 55 -6.74 12.76 -6.27
N SER A 56 -7.83 12.47 -7.00
CA SER A 56 -9.18 12.93 -6.66
C SER A 56 -9.65 12.40 -5.30
N ARG A 57 -9.17 11.22 -4.89
CA ARG A 57 -9.46 10.60 -3.60
C ARG A 57 -8.71 11.25 -2.44
N GLY A 58 -7.62 11.96 -2.73
CA GLY A 58 -6.89 12.77 -1.76
C GLY A 58 -5.87 11.97 -0.94
N ALA A 59 -5.71 12.38 0.32
CA ALA A 59 -4.64 11.89 1.18
C ALA A 59 -5.13 10.84 2.19
N VAL A 60 -4.21 9.96 2.59
CA VAL A 60 -4.35 9.12 3.77
C VAL A 60 -3.87 9.91 4.98
N SER A 61 -4.75 10.04 5.97
CA SER A 61 -4.43 10.66 7.26
C SER A 61 -3.82 9.63 8.20
N PHE A 62 -2.78 10.02 8.91
CA PHE A 62 -2.06 9.20 9.88
C PHE A 62 -2.12 9.86 11.25
N THR A 63 -2.51 9.08 12.26
CA THR A 63 -2.56 9.50 13.66
C THR A 63 -1.61 8.61 14.47
N PRO A 64 -0.43 9.12 14.89
CA PRO A 64 0.46 8.42 15.84
C PRO A 64 -0.25 8.03 17.14
N ARG A 65 0.19 6.95 17.77
CA ARG A 65 -0.38 6.43 19.03
C ARG A 65 0.67 6.22 20.10
N ASP A 66 1.80 5.67 19.70
CA ASP A 66 2.97 5.43 20.52
C ASP A 66 4.24 5.78 19.73
N GLY A 67 5.42 5.42 20.23
CA GLY A 67 6.70 5.92 19.71
C GLY A 67 7.04 5.50 18.27
N ALA A 68 6.37 4.49 17.71
CA ALA A 68 6.67 3.99 16.36
C ALA A 68 5.43 3.48 15.61
N SER A 69 4.22 3.57 16.20
CA SER A 69 3.01 3.06 15.60
C SER A 69 1.85 4.05 15.67
N GLY A 70 0.87 3.82 14.81
CA GLY A 70 -0.33 4.63 14.80
C GLY A 70 -1.42 4.01 13.92
N ARG A 71 -2.42 4.82 13.61
CA ARG A 71 -3.49 4.45 12.68
C ARG A 71 -3.42 5.27 11.42
N PHE A 72 -3.87 4.69 10.32
CA PHE A 72 -4.08 5.40 9.07
C PHE A 72 -5.52 5.25 8.60
N ILE A 73 -6.02 6.28 7.91
CA ILE A 73 -7.37 6.26 7.35
C ILE A 73 -7.49 7.15 6.12
N ASN A 74 -8.27 6.68 5.14
CA ASN A 74 -8.73 7.46 4.01
C ASN A 74 -10.18 7.08 3.70
N ARG A 75 -11.06 8.09 3.70
CA ARG A 75 -12.50 7.91 3.46
C ARG A 75 -12.90 8.60 2.17
N SER A 76 -13.51 7.87 1.24
CA SER A 76 -14.10 8.38 0.01
C SER A 76 -15.09 7.35 -0.55
N GLY A 77 -15.69 7.58 -1.71
CA GLY A 77 -16.45 6.52 -2.39
C GLY A 77 -15.57 5.33 -2.75
N GLU A 78 -16.12 4.11 -2.84
CA GLU A 78 -15.37 2.96 -3.36
C GLU A 78 -14.83 3.28 -4.76
N GLN A 79 -13.57 2.92 -5.03
CA GLN A 79 -12.92 3.18 -6.30
C GLN A 79 -12.18 1.96 -6.82
N GLU A 80 -12.40 1.64 -8.09
CA GLU A 80 -11.58 0.69 -8.83
C GLU A 80 -10.43 1.41 -9.55
N ILE A 81 -9.22 0.97 -9.26
CA ILE A 81 -7.96 1.45 -9.83
C ILE A 81 -7.42 0.36 -10.74
N GLU A 82 -7.44 0.61 -12.03
CA GLU A 82 -6.78 -0.27 -12.99
C GLU A 82 -5.28 -0.11 -12.84
N THR A 83 -4.63 -1.23 -12.56
CA THR A 83 -3.17 -1.34 -12.59
C THR A 83 -2.78 -2.11 -13.85
N GLY A 84 -1.51 -2.08 -14.23
CA GLY A 84 -1.00 -2.88 -15.34
C GLY A 84 -1.32 -4.39 -15.21
N GLU A 85 -1.20 -5.12 -16.32
CA GLU A 85 -1.30 -6.59 -16.36
C GLU A 85 -2.67 -7.18 -15.97
N GLY A 86 -3.75 -6.40 -16.12
CA GLY A 86 -5.12 -6.88 -15.89
C GLY A 86 -5.48 -7.08 -14.40
N LEU A 87 -4.67 -6.51 -13.51
CA LEU A 87 -4.97 -6.39 -12.08
C LEU A 87 -5.79 -5.11 -11.85
N ILE A 88 -6.90 -5.23 -11.12
CA ILE A 88 -7.73 -4.12 -10.66
C ILE A 88 -7.63 -4.08 -9.14
N LEU A 89 -7.27 -2.94 -8.58
CA LEU A 89 -7.30 -2.71 -7.15
C LEU A 89 -8.58 -2.01 -6.76
N VAL A 90 -9.34 -2.60 -5.84
CA VAL A 90 -10.53 -1.96 -5.27
C VAL A 90 -10.13 -1.29 -3.97
N ILE A 91 -10.27 0.04 -3.91
CA ILE A 91 -10.10 0.82 -2.70
C ILE A 91 -11.47 0.95 -2.03
N PRO A 92 -11.68 0.38 -0.84
CA PRO A 92 -12.98 0.40 -0.18
C PRO A 92 -13.40 1.82 0.19
N GLN A 93 -14.67 2.00 0.58
CA GLN A 93 -15.16 3.30 1.03
C GLN A 93 -14.33 3.87 2.18
N THR A 94 -13.93 3.00 3.12
CA THR A 94 -12.97 3.33 4.18
C THR A 94 -11.75 2.45 4.04
N LEU A 95 -10.62 3.03 3.63
CA LEU A 95 -9.32 2.39 3.69
C LEU A 95 -8.69 2.71 5.05
N ALA A 96 -8.46 1.72 5.89
CA ALA A 96 -7.97 1.96 7.24
C ALA A 96 -7.18 0.78 7.81
N GLY A 97 -6.36 1.09 8.82
CA GLY A 97 -5.53 0.11 9.49
C GLY A 97 -4.60 0.73 10.52
N ASP A 98 -3.67 -0.09 10.98
CA ASP A 98 -2.57 0.32 11.86
C ASP A 98 -1.27 0.37 11.03
N TYR A 99 -0.35 1.26 11.40
CA TYR A 99 0.98 1.32 10.82
C TYR A 99 2.05 1.20 11.91
N ILE A 100 3.22 0.68 11.53
CA ILE A 100 4.45 0.71 12.32
C ILE A 100 5.54 1.28 11.43
N THR A 101 6.35 2.19 11.94
CA THR A 101 7.42 2.85 11.18
C THR A 101 8.70 2.93 11.98
N THR A 102 9.82 2.76 11.29
CA THR A 102 11.17 3.06 11.78
C THR A 102 11.87 3.95 10.76
N GLN A 103 13.13 4.31 11.01
CA GLN A 103 13.93 5.06 10.03
C GLN A 103 14.20 4.28 8.73
N SER A 104 14.07 2.95 8.74
CA SER A 104 14.39 2.08 7.59
C SER A 104 13.27 1.11 7.22
N SER A 105 12.09 1.20 7.85
CA SER A 105 10.97 0.33 7.53
C SER A 105 9.60 0.97 7.77
N LEU A 106 8.61 0.44 7.07
CA LEU A 106 7.20 0.76 7.23
C LEU A 106 6.38 -0.53 7.07
N THR A 107 5.48 -0.75 8.01
CA THR A 107 4.45 -1.78 7.94
C THR A 107 3.09 -1.10 7.94
N LEU A 108 2.23 -1.48 7.00
CA LEU A 108 0.81 -1.14 7.00
C LEU A 108 0.00 -2.43 7.17
N LYS A 109 -0.82 -2.50 8.21
CA LYS A 109 -1.72 -3.63 8.44
C LYS A 109 -3.16 -3.15 8.31
N PHE A 110 -3.90 -3.72 7.36
CA PHE A 110 -5.26 -3.30 7.08
C PHE A 110 -6.26 -3.93 8.05
N GLY A 111 -7.31 -3.17 8.38
CA GLY A 111 -8.46 -3.68 9.12
C GLY A 111 -9.39 -4.55 8.27
N GLU A 112 -10.16 -5.40 8.92
CA GLU A 112 -11.18 -6.23 8.27
C GLU A 112 -12.24 -5.35 7.58
N GLY A 113 -12.55 -5.64 6.31
CA GLY A 113 -13.49 -4.85 5.51
C GLY A 113 -12.99 -3.45 5.11
N THR A 114 -11.78 -3.05 5.53
CA THR A 114 -11.17 -1.76 5.20
C THR A 114 -9.86 -1.90 4.43
N ALA A 115 -9.59 -3.09 3.89
CA ALA A 115 -8.40 -3.42 3.11
C ALA A 115 -8.55 -3.10 1.62
N LEU A 116 -7.41 -2.85 0.96
CA LEU A 116 -7.35 -2.87 -0.51
C LEU A 116 -7.70 -4.26 -1.02
N ARG A 117 -8.40 -4.39 -2.15
CA ARG A 117 -8.68 -5.71 -2.73
C ARG A 117 -8.03 -5.84 -4.10
N GLY A 118 -7.12 -6.78 -4.24
CA GLY A 118 -6.51 -7.15 -5.52
C GLY A 118 -7.41 -8.10 -6.30
N CYS A 119 -7.96 -7.65 -7.41
CA CYS A 119 -8.82 -8.43 -8.29
C CYS A 119 -8.09 -8.76 -9.60
N LYS A 120 -7.83 -10.04 -9.85
CA LYS A 120 -7.26 -10.53 -11.12
C LYS A 120 -8.28 -11.40 -11.85
N ARG A 121 -8.36 -11.23 -13.17
CA ARG A 121 -9.24 -12.05 -14.03
C ARG A 121 -8.45 -13.24 -14.57
N VAL A 122 -8.66 -14.42 -13.99
CA VAL A 122 -8.09 -15.70 -14.44
C VAL A 122 -9.24 -16.66 -14.68
N PHE A 123 -9.83 -16.64 -15.88
CA PHE A 123 -11.11 -17.29 -16.26
C PHE A 123 -12.35 -16.80 -15.49
N VAL A 124 -12.23 -16.52 -14.19
CA VAL A 124 -13.18 -15.85 -13.28
C VAL A 124 -12.48 -14.66 -12.58
N ARG A 125 -13.22 -13.68 -12.06
CA ARG A 125 -12.65 -12.55 -11.28
C ARG A 125 -12.39 -13.05 -9.86
N ILE A 126 -11.12 -13.19 -9.48
CA ILE A 126 -10.70 -13.55 -8.12
C ILE A 126 -10.24 -12.27 -7.44
N CYS A 127 -10.85 -11.93 -6.31
CA CYS A 127 -10.48 -10.78 -5.50
C CYS A 127 -9.97 -11.24 -4.13
N GLN A 128 -8.87 -10.66 -3.69
CA GLN A 128 -8.28 -10.94 -2.38
C GLN A 128 -7.94 -9.64 -1.66
N ASP A 129 -8.24 -9.59 -0.37
CA ASP A 129 -7.96 -8.44 0.47
C ASP A 129 -6.47 -8.41 0.82
N VAL A 130 -5.79 -7.28 0.66
CA VAL A 130 -4.41 -7.10 1.12
C VAL A 130 -4.43 -7.02 2.64
N ILE A 131 -3.78 -7.97 3.30
CA ILE A 131 -3.76 -8.04 4.78
C ILE A 131 -2.73 -7.06 5.32
N LYS A 132 -1.55 -7.04 4.69
CA LYS A 132 -0.39 -6.31 5.19
C LYS A 132 0.53 -5.91 4.04
N ILE A 133 1.17 -4.76 4.16
CA ILE A 133 2.31 -4.36 3.33
C ILE A 133 3.48 -4.10 4.26
N ASP A 134 4.55 -4.86 4.10
CA ASP A 134 5.82 -4.65 4.77
C ASP A 134 6.83 -4.11 3.79
N VAL A 135 7.56 -3.08 4.18
CA VAL A 135 8.62 -2.54 3.36
C VAL A 135 9.81 -2.12 4.21
N ASP A 136 11.01 -2.42 3.72
CA ASP A 136 12.28 -2.01 4.29
C ASP A 136 13.27 -1.57 3.18
N GLU A 137 14.52 -1.33 3.57
CA GLU A 137 15.58 -0.89 2.65
C GLU A 137 15.98 -1.91 1.57
N HIS A 138 15.54 -3.17 1.69
CA HIS A 138 15.90 -4.28 0.81
C HIS A 138 14.71 -4.81 0.00
N LYS A 139 13.49 -4.77 0.56
CA LYS A 139 12.33 -5.42 -0.04
C LYS A 139 11.00 -4.75 0.28
N LEU A 140 10.02 -5.01 -0.59
CA LEU A 140 8.60 -4.78 -0.34
C LEU A 140 7.87 -6.11 -0.44
N TYR A 141 7.01 -6.37 0.53
CA TYR A 141 6.22 -7.58 0.64
C TYR A 141 4.75 -7.20 0.86
N ILE A 142 3.87 -7.79 0.05
CA ILE A 142 2.41 -7.61 0.12
C ILE A 142 1.80 -8.96 0.47
N ASP A 143 1.25 -9.03 1.67
CA ASP A 143 0.61 -10.21 2.25
C ASP A 143 -0.85 -10.29 1.78
N LEU A 144 -1.21 -11.42 1.18
CA LEU A 144 -2.53 -11.73 0.66
C LEU A 144 -3.07 -13.03 1.29
N PRO A 145 -4.40 -13.22 1.37
CA PRO A 145 -5.03 -14.43 1.91
C PRO A 145 -4.52 -15.70 1.22
N GLY A 146 -3.64 -16.40 1.93
CA GLY A 146 -3.00 -17.63 1.48
C GLY A 146 -1.66 -17.39 0.79
N GLU A 147 -0.59 -18.01 1.32
CA GLU A 147 0.83 -17.84 0.93
C GLU A 147 1.15 -17.91 -0.58
N LYS A 148 0.25 -18.44 -1.41
CA LYS A 148 0.46 -18.60 -2.86
C LYS A 148 0.28 -17.30 -3.64
N TYR A 149 -0.28 -16.26 -3.02
CA TYR A 149 -0.65 -15.02 -3.71
C TYR A 149 0.19 -13.83 -3.29
N ASP A 150 1.01 -13.95 -2.25
CA ASP A 150 1.83 -12.85 -1.77
C ASP A 150 2.76 -12.35 -2.87
N LEU A 151 3.06 -11.06 -2.82
CA LEU A 151 3.99 -10.43 -3.73
C LEU A 151 5.23 -10.04 -2.94
N CYS A 152 6.40 -10.40 -3.47
CA CYS A 152 7.68 -9.97 -2.93
C CYS A 152 8.50 -9.28 -4.03
N PHE A 153 9.01 -8.09 -3.73
CA PHE A 153 9.93 -7.35 -4.59
C PHE A 153 11.22 -7.05 -3.82
N VAL A 154 12.37 -7.22 -4.48
CA VAL A 154 13.69 -6.87 -3.93
C VAL A 154 14.34 -5.79 -4.78
N PHE A 155 15.14 -4.92 -4.18
CA PHE A 155 15.71 -3.73 -4.85
C PHE A 155 17.20 -3.51 -4.59
#